data_AF-A0AAU3IMR3-F1
#
_entry.id   AF-A0AAU3IMR3-F1
#
_cell.length_a   1.000
_cell.length_b   1.000
_cell.length_c   1.000
_cell.angle_alpha   90.00
_cell.angle_beta   90.00
_cell.angle_gamma   90.00
#
_symmetry.space_group_name_H-M   'P 1'
#
loop_
_entity.id
_entity.type
_entity.pdbx_description
1 polymer ?
#
loop_
_entity_poly.entity_id
_entity_poly.type
_entity_poly.pdbx_seq_one_letter_code
_entity_poly.pdbx_strand_id
1 'polypeptide(L)'
;MERVIMWDERFETLLRKHLPFLPDGTQLTESSDLRDLGLDSMSMVDLLASLESTYQVRFRDDMLSLGNFATPGALWATLSTVT
;
A
#
# COMPACT_ATOMS: atom_id res chain seq x y z
N MET A 1 1.80 -3.05 24.97
CA MET A 1 1.23 -3.62 23.73
C MET A 1 1.93 -2.92 22.58
N GLU A 2 3.14 -3.38 22.26
CA GLU A 2 3.91 -2.80 21.15
C GLU A 2 3.16 -3.08 19.86
N ARG A 3 2.67 -2.01 19.23
CA ARG A 3 2.18 -2.10 17.86
C ARG A 3 3.40 -2.44 17.03
N VAL A 4 3.52 -3.68 16.56
CA VAL A 4 4.47 -4.01 15.50
C VAL A 4 3.90 -3.36 14.25
N ILE A 5 4.17 -2.07 14.07
CA ILE A 5 3.83 -1.37 12.84
C ILE A 5 4.88 -1.82 11.84
N MET A 6 4.48 -2.68 10.91
CA MET A 6 5.38 -3.23 9.90
C MET A 6 5.84 -2.16 8.89
N TRP A 7 5.00 -1.14 8.65
CA TRP A 7 5.25 -0.03 7.73
C TRP A 7 5.36 1.33 8.43
N ASP A 8 5.87 2.34 7.72
CA ASP A 8 5.97 3.69 8.24
C ASP A 8 4.69 4.53 8.04
N GLU A 9 4.59 5.65 8.75
CA GLU A 9 3.42 6.54 8.74
C GLU A 9 3.13 7.15 7.36
N ARG A 10 4.15 7.37 6.53
CA ARG A 10 3.98 7.93 5.17
C ARG A 10 3.31 6.91 4.27
N PHE A 11 3.72 5.66 4.36
CA PHE A 11 3.10 4.56 3.61
C PHE A 11 1.62 4.46 3.91
N GLU A 12 1.27 4.39 5.20
CA GLU A 12 -0.13 4.28 5.62
C GLU A 12 -0.94 5.51 5.17
N THR A 13 -0.37 6.70 5.32
CA THR A 13 -1.02 7.96 4.90
C THR A 13 -1.29 7.98 3.40
N LEU A 14 -0.34 7.53 2.57
CA LEU A 14 -0.56 7.41 1.13
C LEU A 14 -1.64 6.39 0.84
N LEU A 15 -1.51 5.18 1.38
CA LEU A 15 -2.44 4.09 1.14
C LEU A 15 -3.88 4.48 1.49
N ARG A 16 -4.11 5.09 2.65
CA ARG A 16 -5.44 5.57 3.09
C ARG A 16 -6.09 6.55 2.09
N LYS A 17 -5.32 7.38 1.38
CA LYS A 17 -5.87 8.32 0.37
C LYS A 17 -6.46 7.61 -0.84
N HIS A 18 -6.01 6.39 -1.11
CA HIS A 18 -6.47 5.55 -2.23
C HIS A 18 -7.48 4.48 -1.79
N LEU A 19 -7.91 4.50 -0.53
CA LEU A 19 -8.87 3.54 0.04
C LEU A 19 -10.15 4.26 0.49
N PRO A 20 -11.02 4.65 -0.45
CA PRO A 20 -12.23 5.42 -0.14
C PRO A 20 -13.23 4.68 0.75
N PHE A 21 -13.13 3.34 0.83
CA PHE A 21 -14.04 2.54 1.66
C PHE A 21 -13.46 2.21 3.04
N LEU A 22 -12.22 2.64 3.34
CA LEU A 22 -11.64 2.50 4.67
C LEU A 22 -12.17 3.62 5.58
N PRO A 23 -12.94 3.31 6.64
CA PRO A 23 -13.47 4.33 7.52
C PRO A 23 -12.36 5.03 8.33
N ASP A 24 -12.52 6.33 8.54
CA ASP A 24 -11.63 7.10 9.41
C ASP A 24 -11.54 6.47 10.81
N GLY A 25 -10.31 6.31 11.30
CA GLY A 25 -10.05 5.67 12.61
C GLY A 25 -10.05 4.14 12.59
N THR A 26 -10.41 3.49 11.48
CA THR A 26 -10.21 2.04 11.32
C THR A 26 -8.73 1.72 11.21
N GLN A 27 -8.27 0.75 11.99
CA GLN A 27 -6.90 0.27 11.89
C GLN A 27 -6.76 -0.61 10.64
N LEU A 28 -5.83 -0.24 9.77
CA LEU A 28 -5.47 -1.06 8.61
C LEU A 28 -4.61 -2.24 9.10
N THR A 29 -4.92 -3.44 8.64
CA THR A 29 -4.17 -4.66 8.98
C THR A 29 -3.40 -5.17 7.77
N GLU A 30 -2.30 -5.90 8.00
CA GLU A 30 -1.46 -6.42 6.90
C GLU A 30 -2.20 -7.34 5.94
N SER A 31 -3.26 -7.99 6.42
CA SER A 31 -4.12 -8.91 5.68
C SER A 31 -5.41 -8.25 5.17
N SER A 32 -5.57 -6.93 5.34
CA SER A 32 -6.72 -6.20 4.80
C SER A 32 -6.70 -6.28 3.28
N ASP A 33 -7.83 -6.61 2.66
CA ASP A 33 -7.93 -6.63 1.21
C ASP A 33 -8.07 -5.19 0.69
N LEU A 34 -7.08 -4.74 -0.08
CA LEU A 34 -7.04 -3.37 -0.60
C LEU A 34 -8.15 -3.11 -1.62
N ARG A 35 -8.57 -4.13 -2.36
CA ARG A 35 -9.62 -4.02 -3.39
C ARG A 35 -10.99 -3.87 -2.76
N ASP A 36 -11.27 -4.62 -1.70
CA ASP A 36 -12.49 -4.47 -0.89
C ASP A 36 -12.53 -3.08 -0.22
N LEU A 37 -11.37 -2.50 0.09
CA LEU A 37 -11.23 -1.15 0.63
C LEU A 37 -11.25 -0.04 -0.44
N GLY A 38 -11.40 -0.41 -1.72
CA GLY A 38 -11.64 0.53 -2.82
C GLY A 38 -10.43 0.81 -3.71
N LEU A 39 -9.32 0.07 -3.57
CA LEU A 39 -8.18 0.18 -4.47
C LEU A 39 -8.53 -0.44 -5.84
N ASP A 40 -8.97 0.40 -6.76
CA ASP A 40 -9.21 0.05 -8.16
C ASP A 40 -7.95 0.21 -9.04
N SER A 41 -8.06 -0.14 -10.32
CA SER A 41 -6.93 -0.08 -11.27
C SER A 41 -6.35 1.32 -11.46
N MET A 42 -7.16 2.39 -11.45
CA MET A 42 -6.66 3.76 -11.58
C MET A 42 -5.99 4.22 -10.29
N SER A 43 -6.65 3.97 -9.14
CA SER A 43 -6.11 4.31 -7.82
C SER A 43 -4.81 3.56 -7.53
N MET A 44 -4.65 2.33 -8.03
CA MET A 44 -3.42 1.55 -7.93
C MET A 44 -2.25 2.21 -8.69
N VAL A 45 -2.49 2.70 -9.91
CA VAL A 45 -1.47 3.40 -10.70
C VAL A 45 -1.05 4.71 -10.03
N ASP A 46 -2.00 5.45 -9.46
CA ASP A 46 -1.72 6.70 -8.74
C ASP A 46 -0.97 6.45 -7.41
N LEU A 47 -1.36 5.41 -6.66
CA LEU A 47 -0.65 4.93 -5.48
C LEU A 47 0.79 4.55 -5.84
N LEU A 48 0.99 3.81 -6.93
CA LEU A 48 2.31 3.39 -7.39
C LEU A 48 3.21 4.60 -7.67
N ALA A 49 2.71 5.57 -8.45
CA ALA A 49 3.44 6.80 -8.74
C ALA A 49 3.78 7.59 -7.47
N SER A 50 2.84 7.63 -6.51
CA SER A 50 3.04 8.29 -5.22
C SER A 50 4.10 7.60 -4.36
N LEU A 51 4.15 6.26 -4.36
CA LEU A 51 5.17 5.48 -3.66
C LEU A 51 6.55 5.68 -4.29
N GLU A 52 6.67 5.57 -5.62
CA GLU A 52 7.94 5.82 -6.33
C GLU A 52 8.50 7.21 -6.02
N SER A 53 7.65 8.23 -6.07
CA SER A 53 8.02 9.61 -5.78
C SER A 53 8.43 9.80 -4.30
N THR A 54 7.68 9.21 -3.36
CA THR A 54 7.91 9.40 -1.92
C THR A 54 9.15 8.68 -1.42
N TYR A 55 9.38 7.45 -1.90
CA TYR A 55 10.49 6.61 -1.48
C TYR A 55 11.70 6.69 -2.42
N GLN A 56 11.60 7.45 -3.52
CA GLN A 56 12.64 7.57 -4.55
C GLN A 56 13.04 6.21 -5.14
N VAL A 57 12.06 5.33 -5.32
CA VAL A 57 12.22 3.97 -5.85
C VAL A 57 11.58 3.82 -7.23
N ARG A 58 11.86 2.71 -7.90
CA ARG A 58 11.23 2.31 -9.16
C ARG A 58 10.70 0.88 -9.06
N PHE A 59 9.40 0.69 -9.20
CA PHE A 59 8.83 -0.64 -9.29
C PHE A 59 9.00 -1.17 -10.71
N ARG A 60 9.43 -2.43 -10.81
CA ARG A 60 9.50 -3.14 -12.09
C ARG A 60 8.17 -3.80 -12.40
N ASP A 61 7.85 -3.98 -13.69
CA ASP A 61 6.63 -4.64 -14.15
C ASP A 61 6.38 -6.01 -13.50
N ASP A 62 7.44 -6.81 -13.26
CA ASP A 62 7.32 -8.12 -12.61
C ASP A 62 6.80 -8.01 -11.15
N MET A 63 7.07 -6.89 -10.50
CA MET A 63 6.65 -6.59 -9.14
C MET A 63 5.23 -6.03 -9.10
N LEU A 64 4.66 -5.66 -10.26
CA LEU A 64 3.33 -5.08 -10.37
C LEU A 64 2.20 -6.13 -10.43
N SER A 65 2.43 -7.27 -9.78
CA SER A 65 1.47 -8.37 -9.76
C SER A 65 0.30 -8.07 -8.82
N LEU A 66 -0.92 -8.49 -9.21
CA LEU A 66 -2.14 -8.31 -8.40
C LEU A 66 -1.99 -8.82 -6.95
N GLY A 67 -1.21 -9.88 -6.74
CA GLY A 67 -0.90 -10.40 -5.40
C GLY A 67 -0.11 -9.43 -4.52
N ASN A 68 0.80 -8.64 -5.11
CA ASN A 68 1.62 -7.67 -4.37
C ASN A 68 0.81 -6.44 -3.97
N PHE A 69 -0.31 -6.18 -4.64
CA PHE A 69 -1.28 -5.13 -4.27
C PHE A 69 -2.55 -5.68 -3.63
N ALA A 70 -2.57 -6.97 -3.26
CA ALA A 70 -3.75 -7.56 -2.62
C ALA A 70 -3.93 -7.01 -1.20
N THR A 71 -2.84 -6.86 -0.47
CA THR A 71 -2.87 -6.43 0.93
C THR A 71 -1.76 -5.41 1.25
N PRO A 72 -1.93 -4.57 2.29
CA PRO A 72 -0.90 -3.63 2.73
C PRO A 72 0.43 -4.30 3.05
N GLY A 73 0.39 -5.49 3.66
CA GLY A 73 1.60 -6.24 4.03
C GLY A 73 2.38 -6.71 2.80
N ALA A 74 1.69 -7.23 1.79
CA ALA A 74 2.32 -7.64 0.53
C ALA A 74 2.95 -6.45 -0.21
N LEU A 75 2.26 -5.31 -0.21
CA LEU A 75 2.72 -4.08 -0.86
C LEU A 75 3.96 -3.51 -0.15
N TRP A 76 3.91 -3.44 1.19
CA TRP A 76 5.04 -2.99 1.99
C TRP A 76 6.26 -3.89 1.87
N ALA A 77 6.07 -5.22 1.91
CA ALA A 77 7.14 -6.17 1.69
C ALA A 77 7.77 -5.97 0.30
N THR A 78 6.95 -5.75 -0.73
CA THR A 78 7.42 -5.46 -2.08
C THR A 78 8.26 -4.18 -2.13
N LEU A 79 7.76 -3.08 -1.57
CA LEU A 79 8.48 -1.79 -1.47
C LEU A 79 9.83 -1.94 -0.75
N SER A 80 9.85 -2.71 0.34
CA SER A 80 11.05 -2.97 1.15
C SER A 80 12.12 -3.77 0.41
N THR A 81 11.79 -4.44 -0.70
CA THR A 81 12.79 -5.11 -1.56
C THR A 81 13.41 -4.20 -2.63
N VAL A 82 12.82 -3.01 -2.85
CA VAL A 82 13.29 -2.02 -3.84
C VAL A 82 14.15 -0.92 -3.20
N THR A 83 13.98 -0.68 -1.90
CA THR A 83 14.72 0.33 -1.12
C THR A 83 16.04 -0.25 -0.62
#